data_AF-A0A2S9G684-F1
#
_entry.id   AF-A0A2S9G684-F1
#
_cell.length_a   1.000
_cell.length_b   1.000
_cell.length_c   1.000
_cell.angle_alpha   90.00
_cell.angle_beta   90.00
_cell.angle_gamma   90.00
#
_symmetry.space_group_name_H-M   'P 1'
#
loop_
_entity.id
_entity.type
_entity.pdbx_description
1 polymer ?
#
loop_
_entity_poly.entity_id
_entity_poly.type
_entity_poly.pdbx_seq_one_letter_code
_entity_poly.pdbx_strand_id
1 'polypeptide(L)'
;AHCDYVLPVTTMYERDDFPLTFQPFQATPFRQATEAVVAPVGPSRQEWEIVGELIRRLSDQSRVFGVLTASGKAMQRLGIPFTPR
;
A
#
# COMPACT_ATOMS: atom_id res chain seq x y z
N ALA A 1 -5.84 -16.63 -17.63
CA ALA A 1 -5.51 -16.82 -16.20
C ALA A 1 -4.26 -17.69 -16.14
N HIS A 2 -3.09 -17.09 -15.96
CA HIS A 2 -1.80 -17.76 -16.14
C HIS A 2 -0.81 -17.52 -15.00
N CYS A 3 -1.23 -16.82 -13.95
CA CYS A 3 -0.36 -16.53 -12.81
C CYS A 3 -0.32 -17.73 -11.86
N ASP A 4 0.86 -18.09 -11.38
CA ASP A 4 1.02 -19.10 -10.33
C ASP A 4 0.41 -18.65 -8.99
N TYR A 5 0.39 -17.33 -8.76
CA TYR A 5 -0.19 -16.70 -7.58
C TYR A 5 -1.04 -15.50 -7.97
N VAL A 6 -2.17 -15.34 -7.29
CA VAL A 6 -3.05 -14.17 -7.37
C VAL A 6 -3.27 -13.67 -5.95
N LEU A 7 -2.91 -12.41 -5.69
CA LEU A 7 -3.07 -11.77 -4.39
C LEU A 7 -4.25 -10.80 -4.44
N PRO A 8 -5.32 -11.02 -3.65
CA PRO A 8 -6.48 -10.12 -3.63
C PRO A 8 -6.13 -8.72 -3.13
N VAL A 9 -6.61 -7.70 -3.84
CA VAL A 9 -6.38 -6.28 -3.55
C VAL A 9 -7.71 -5.55 -3.34
N THR A 10 -7.68 -4.47 -2.59
CA THR A 10 -8.82 -3.55 -2.45
C THR A 10 -9.18 -2.88 -3.78
N THR A 11 -10.48 -2.74 -4.02
CA THR A 11 -11.08 -1.93 -5.08
C THR A 11 -11.16 -0.45 -4.69
N MET A 12 -11.59 0.42 -5.61
CA MET A 12 -11.55 1.88 -5.43
C MET A 12 -12.33 2.42 -4.22
N TYR A 13 -13.34 1.70 -3.74
CA TYR A 13 -14.14 2.11 -2.59
C TYR A 13 -13.67 1.48 -1.26
N GLU A 14 -12.76 0.53 -1.32
CA GLU A 14 -12.27 -0.22 -0.15
C GLU A 14 -10.95 0.34 0.41
N ARG A 15 -10.43 1.42 -0.18
CA ARG A 15 -9.14 2.01 0.17
C ARG A 15 -9.20 3.53 0.18
N ASP A 16 -8.22 4.14 0.83
CA ASP A 16 -7.87 5.52 0.54
C ASP A 16 -7.26 5.63 -0.86
N ASP A 17 -7.59 6.70 -1.59
CA ASP A 17 -7.10 6.89 -2.95
C ASP A 17 -6.91 8.37 -3.30
N PHE A 18 -5.98 8.60 -4.22
CA PHE A 18 -5.71 9.88 -4.87
C PHE A 18 -5.53 9.62 -6.37
N PRO A 19 -6.47 10.06 -7.24
CA PRO A 19 -6.48 9.68 -8.65
C PRO A 19 -5.45 10.47 -9.48
N LEU A 20 -4.16 10.25 -9.20
CA LEU A 20 -3.02 10.95 -9.81
C LEU A 20 -3.09 10.94 -11.34
N THR A 21 -3.39 9.78 -11.93
CA THR A 21 -3.40 9.60 -13.39
C THR A 21 -4.38 10.52 -14.10
N PHE A 22 -5.50 10.88 -13.45
CA PHE A 22 -6.56 11.68 -14.06
C PHE A 22 -6.59 13.14 -13.60
N GLN A 23 -5.76 13.50 -12.61
CA GLN A 23 -5.69 14.85 -12.10
C GLN A 23 -5.46 15.92 -13.19
N PRO A 24 -4.61 15.72 -14.22
CA PRO A 24 -4.43 16.70 -15.29
C PRO A 24 -5.66 16.93 -16.17
N PHE A 25 -6.67 16.05 -16.14
CA PHE A 25 -7.88 16.16 -16.95
C PHE A 25 -9.02 16.90 -16.23
N GLN A 26 -8.80 17.38 -15.01
CA GLN A 26 -9.80 18.16 -14.28
C GLN A 26 -9.90 19.57 -14.87
N ALA A 27 -11.07 19.91 -15.43
CA ALA A 27 -11.33 21.22 -16.03
C ALA A 27 -11.20 22.38 -15.02
N THR A 28 -11.50 22.11 -13.76
CA THR A 28 -11.22 23.00 -12.64
C THR A 28 -10.15 22.33 -11.77
N PRO A 29 -9.06 23.01 -11.39
CA PRO A 29 -8.05 22.42 -10.53
C PRO A 29 -8.61 22.13 -9.14
N PHE A 30 -8.60 20.87 -8.72
CA PHE A 30 -8.80 20.47 -7.34
C PHE A 30 -7.90 19.31 -6.96
N ARG A 31 -7.90 18.96 -5.68
CA ARG A 31 -7.32 17.71 -5.20
C ARG A 31 -8.43 16.87 -4.63
N GLN A 32 -8.52 15.63 -5.10
CA GLN A 32 -9.45 14.66 -4.56
C GLN A 32 -8.64 13.62 -3.79
N ALA A 33 -8.80 13.61 -2.48
CA ALA A 33 -8.35 12.53 -1.62
C ALA A 33 -9.61 11.93 -0.97
N THR A 34 -9.75 10.62 -1.00
CA THR A 34 -10.89 9.92 -0.41
C THR A 34 -10.40 8.92 0.60
N GLU A 35 -11.12 8.77 1.71
CA GLU A 35 -10.98 7.61 2.59
C GLU A 35 -11.74 6.42 2.00
N ALA A 36 -11.51 5.23 2.55
CA ALA A 36 -12.29 4.05 2.21
C ALA A 36 -13.78 4.28 2.54
N VAL A 37 -14.64 4.03 1.56
CA VAL A 37 -16.10 4.18 1.71
C VAL A 37 -16.70 2.92 2.35
N VAL A 38 -16.13 1.76 2.05
CA VAL A 38 -16.51 0.47 2.61
C VAL A 38 -15.28 -0.28 3.12
N ALA A 39 -15.51 -1.24 4.02
CA ALA A 39 -14.43 -2.12 4.46
C ALA A 39 -13.99 -3.05 3.30
N PRO A 40 -12.70 -3.44 3.23
CA PRO A 40 -12.24 -4.45 2.29
C PRO A 40 -13.02 -5.76 2.39
N VAL A 41 -13.45 -6.29 1.25
CA VAL A 41 -14.17 -7.57 1.19
C VAL A 41 -13.20 -8.73 1.32
N GLY A 42 -13.51 -9.66 2.22
CA GLY A 42 -12.78 -10.93 2.36
C GLY A 42 -11.30 -10.71 2.73
N PRO A 43 -10.36 -11.39 2.06
CA PRO A 43 -8.92 -11.28 2.34
C PRO A 43 -8.23 -10.09 1.63
N SER A 44 -9.00 -9.22 0.97
CA SER A 44 -8.45 -8.07 0.25
C SER A 44 -7.80 -7.08 1.22
N ARG A 45 -6.68 -6.51 0.77
CA ARG A 45 -5.91 -5.49 1.48
C ARG A 45 -5.22 -4.59 0.47
N GLN A 46 -4.73 -3.44 0.92
CA GLN A 46 -4.11 -2.51 0.00
C GLN A 46 -2.80 -3.06 -0.57
N GLU A 47 -2.46 -2.63 -1.78
CA GLU A 47 -1.27 -3.07 -2.50
C GLU A 47 0.01 -2.81 -1.71
N TRP A 48 0.12 -1.66 -1.04
CA TRP A 48 1.31 -1.33 -0.25
C TRP A 48 1.48 -2.23 0.98
N GLU A 49 0.39 -2.72 1.57
CA GLU A 49 0.45 -3.69 2.69
C GLU A 49 0.99 -5.03 2.20
N ILE A 50 0.54 -5.48 1.02
CA ILE A 50 1.03 -6.70 0.37
C ILE A 50 2.52 -6.57 0.08
N VAL A 51 2.92 -5.50 -0.60
CA VAL A 51 4.32 -5.26 -0.96
C VAL A 51 5.19 -5.14 0.29
N GLY A 52 4.74 -4.39 1.30
CA GLY A 52 5.45 -4.25 2.58
C GLY A 52 5.64 -5.59 3.30
N GLU A 53 4.62 -6.45 3.29
CA GLU A 53 4.75 -7.79 3.85
C GLU A 53 5.73 -8.66 3.06
N LEU A 54 5.68 -8.63 1.73
CA LEU A 54 6.61 -9.38 0.88
C LEU A 54 8.05 -8.92 1.11
N ILE A 55 8.30 -7.62 1.17
CA ILE A 55 9.63 -7.05 1.52
C ILE A 55 10.10 -7.61 2.86
N ARG A 56 9.22 -7.62 3.88
CA ARG A 56 9.56 -8.16 5.20
C ARG A 56 9.85 -9.66 5.17
N ARG A 57 9.07 -10.46 4.43
CA ARG A 57 9.27 -11.92 4.32
C ARG A 57 10.54 -12.28 3.56
N LEU A 58 10.97 -11.40 2.65
CA LEU A 58 12.16 -11.55 1.82
C LEU A 58 13.37 -10.81 2.40
N SER A 59 13.31 -10.33 3.65
CA SER A 59 14.38 -9.53 4.26
C SER A 59 15.73 -10.23 4.30
N ASP A 60 15.72 -11.55 4.46
CA ASP A 60 16.93 -12.36 4.58
C ASP A 60 17.52 -12.69 3.19
N GLN A 61 16.75 -12.46 2.12
CA GLN A 61 17.14 -12.73 0.74
C GLN A 61 17.71 -11.50 0.03
N SER A 62 17.54 -10.29 0.59
CA SER A 62 18.00 -9.04 -0.01
C SER A 62 18.47 -8.05 1.05
N ARG A 63 19.71 -7.55 0.91
CA ARG A 63 20.27 -6.53 1.81
C ARG A 63 19.40 -5.27 1.86
N VAL A 64 18.83 -4.87 0.74
CA VAL A 64 17.95 -3.69 0.66
C VAL A 64 16.68 -3.93 1.46
N PHE A 65 16.06 -5.11 1.34
CA PHE A 65 14.86 -5.46 2.10
C PHE A 65 15.15 -5.63 3.59
N GLY A 66 16.31 -6.18 3.93
CA GLY A 66 16.82 -6.24 5.30
C GLY A 66 16.93 -4.86 5.94
N VAL A 67 17.56 -3.91 5.24
CA VAL A 67 17.69 -2.51 5.71
C VAL A 67 16.31 -1.85 5.85
N LEU A 68 15.44 -1.95 4.82
CA LEU A 68 14.09 -1.38 4.88
C LEU A 68 13.27 -1.93 6.06
N THR A 69 13.33 -3.24 6.28
CA THR A 69 12.62 -3.92 7.38
C THR A 69 13.16 -3.49 8.74
N ALA A 70 14.49 -3.37 8.89
CA ALA A 70 15.11 -2.93 10.14
C ALA A 70 14.75 -1.47 10.46
N SER A 71 14.81 -0.58 9.45
CA SER A 71 14.41 0.82 9.57
C SER A 71 12.93 0.94 9.97
N GLY A 72 12.03 0.21 9.32
CA GLY A 72 10.61 0.20 9.68
C GLY A 72 10.36 -0.26 11.12
N LYS A 73 11.05 -1.32 11.59
CA LYS A 73 10.98 -1.77 12.99
C LYS A 73 11.50 -0.72 13.98
N ALA A 74 12.59 -0.03 13.64
CA ALA A 74 13.11 1.05 14.48
C ALA A 74 12.11 2.20 14.57
N MET A 75 11.53 2.61 13.44
CA MET A 75 10.53 3.67 13.38
C MET A 75 9.28 3.35 14.21
N GLN A 76 8.80 2.11 14.12
CA GLN A 76 7.67 1.63 14.92
C GLN A 76 7.97 1.67 16.42
N ARG A 77 9.19 1.33 16.85
CA ARG A 77 9.61 1.43 18.26
C ARG A 77 9.65 2.87 18.78
N LEU A 78 9.83 3.84 17.88
CA LEU A 78 9.77 5.27 18.19
C LEU A 78 8.34 5.82 18.15
N GLY A 79 7.34 4.98 17.91
CA GLY A 79 5.93 5.39 17.85
C GLY A 79 5.54 6.15 16.57
N ILE A 80 6.42 6.16 15.56
CA ILE A 80 6.14 6.84 14.29
C ILE A 80 5.54 5.79 13.32
N PRO A 81 4.30 6.00 12.83
CA PRO A 81 3.67 5.05 11.93
C PRO A 81 4.44 4.93 10.61
N PHE A 82 4.86 3.70 10.27
CA PHE A 82 5.47 3.41 8.96
C PHE A 82 4.39 3.04 7.96
N THR A 83 3.74 4.06 7.41
CA THR A 83 2.77 3.89 6.33
C THR A 83 3.16 4.82 5.17
N PRO A 84 2.98 4.40 3.91
CA PRO A 84 3.21 5.27 2.76
C PRO A 84 2.10 6.32 2.55
N ARG A 85 1.13 6.38 3.48
CA ARG A 85 0.06 7.38 3.57
C ARG A 85 0.59 8.72 4.05
#